data_AF-A0A3M3U2A5-F1
#
_entry.id   AF-A0A3M3U2A5-F1
#
_cell.length_a   1.000
_cell.length_b   1.000
_cell.length_c   1.000
_cell.angle_alpha   90.00
_cell.angle_beta   90.00
_cell.angle_gamma   90.00
#
_symmetry.space_group_name_H-M   'P 1'
#
loop_
_entity.id
_entity.type
_entity.pdbx_description
1 polymer ?
#
loop_
_entity_poly.entity_id
_entity_poly.type
_entity_poly.pdbx_seq_one_letter_code
_entity_poly.pdbx_strand_id
1 'polypeptide(L)'
;NELINKEKPSSAINAARQRLFDLLDKKVDSELLCIVDFPPERLLYSSLLQSTGLHRKGAGGRWLLNAPNGDSPAGIRKVWAELDKQLMIDGQVTFADVISRLALPPLGVRNGPASVWFMVYLLVNKESCAIFERGSLILELTSDHQQRMFRSPHTFSFRRFDIAAERKDLIKDYAKAFGAVGVQLGLNASCLDAARELIRWYGRLPQYSQETLRLTNRTKALRDVIKRATDPVSLLAVDMPRVVMAGKGKDDSSFPDLLAKSLTELGMAYRRLQDEVSFSMAQAFEITGPLKALRSQLQEECADTAQSLAEVDLKAFIMRCSDITLTDDKWMDSIASVVVHRPLDIWKDSDAPIFTESVLELCGRYKRWLRVAMRKGEFERQAQRFVGVTLTLPSGEEAAML
;
A
#
# COMPACT_ATOMS: atom_id res chain seq x y z
N ASN A 1 -5.36 2.04 42.48
CA ASN A 1 -5.81 0.75 41.89
C ASN A 1 -4.64 -0.22 41.95
N GLU A 2 -4.54 -1.00 43.03
CA GLU A 2 -3.41 -1.91 43.27
C GLU A 2 -3.33 -3.11 42.31
N LEU A 3 -4.41 -3.40 41.58
CA LEU A 3 -4.47 -4.55 40.68
C LEU A 3 -3.62 -4.35 39.42
N ILE A 4 -3.60 -3.11 38.90
CA ILE A 4 -2.76 -2.72 37.76
C ILE A 4 -1.45 -2.06 38.19
N ASN A 5 -1.37 -1.51 39.40
CA ASN A 5 -0.18 -0.90 39.97
C ASN A 5 0.86 -1.97 40.38
N LYS A 6 1.29 -2.83 39.46
CA LYS A 6 2.27 -3.90 39.67
C LYS A 6 3.24 -3.94 38.49
N GLU A 7 4.41 -4.51 38.71
CA GLU A 7 5.41 -4.71 37.66
C GLU A 7 4.92 -5.74 36.62
N LYS A 8 4.23 -6.80 37.08
CA LYS A 8 3.55 -7.79 36.24
C LYS A 8 2.09 -7.95 36.71
N PRO A 9 1.11 -7.34 36.02
CA PRO A 9 -0.31 -7.55 36.31
C PRO A 9 -0.75 -9.00 36.03
N SER A 10 -1.83 -9.46 36.68
CA SER A 10 -2.40 -10.79 36.41
C SER A 10 -2.95 -10.89 34.99
N SER A 11 -3.13 -12.13 34.49
CA SER A 11 -3.73 -12.38 33.17
C SER A 11 -5.10 -11.72 33.02
N ALA A 12 -5.94 -11.76 34.08
CA ALA A 12 -7.24 -11.10 34.10
C ALA A 12 -7.13 -9.57 33.95
N ILE A 13 -6.15 -8.93 34.59
CA ILE A 13 -5.94 -7.48 34.49
C ILE A 13 -5.33 -7.10 33.13
N ASN A 14 -4.47 -7.95 32.56
CA ASN A 14 -3.97 -7.74 31.19
C ASN A 14 -5.10 -7.84 30.16
N ALA A 15 -6.03 -8.80 30.32
CA ALA A 15 -7.21 -8.92 29.48
C ALA A 15 -8.13 -7.69 29.64
N ALA A 16 -8.36 -7.22 30.87
CA ALA A 16 -9.13 -6.02 31.14
C ALA A 16 -8.50 -4.76 30.52
N ARG A 17 -7.17 -4.65 30.56
CA ARG A 17 -6.43 -3.56 29.90
C ARG A 17 -6.63 -3.61 28.38
N GLN A 18 -6.56 -4.78 27.76
CA GLN A 18 -6.80 -4.91 26.32
C GLN A 18 -8.24 -4.51 25.95
N ARG A 19 -9.24 -4.98 26.73
CA ARG A 19 -10.64 -4.56 26.53
C ARG A 19 -10.82 -3.06 26.67
N LEU A 20 -10.13 -2.43 27.64
CA LEU A 20 -10.16 -0.98 27.79
C LEU A 20 -9.63 -0.27 26.54
N PHE A 21 -8.56 -0.77 25.91
CA PHE A 21 -8.04 -0.20 24.67
C PHE A 21 -9.01 -0.37 23.50
N ASP A 22 -9.66 -1.54 23.37
CA ASP A 22 -10.68 -1.76 22.35
C ASP A 22 -11.90 -0.83 22.54
N LEU A 23 -12.29 -0.55 23.79
CA LEU A 23 -13.34 0.41 24.11
C LEU A 23 -12.94 1.86 23.81
N LEU A 24 -11.68 2.22 24.06
CA LEU A 24 -11.13 3.54 23.72
C LEU A 24 -11.02 3.77 22.20
N ASP A 25 -10.98 2.71 21.41
CA ASP A 25 -11.03 2.80 19.96
C ASP A 25 -12.49 2.95 19.46
N LYS A 26 -13.41 2.15 20.01
CA LYS A 26 -14.78 1.99 19.47
C LYS A 26 -15.85 2.89 20.12
N LYS A 27 -15.63 3.34 21.35
CA LYS A 27 -16.65 3.99 22.22
C LYS A 27 -16.15 5.25 22.93
N VAL A 28 -15.09 5.87 22.41
CA VAL A 28 -14.45 7.07 22.98
C VAL A 28 -15.37 8.29 23.07
N ASP A 29 -16.41 8.32 22.26
CA ASP A 29 -17.39 9.41 22.20
C ASP A 29 -18.51 9.29 23.25
N SER A 30 -18.49 8.21 24.03
CA SER A 30 -19.57 7.81 24.94
C SER A 30 -19.17 7.90 26.41
N GLU A 31 -20.14 8.26 27.26
CA GLU A 31 -19.97 8.27 28.71
C GLU A 31 -19.57 6.88 29.22
N LEU A 32 -18.59 6.81 30.13
CA LEU A 32 -18.03 5.57 30.65
C LEU A 32 -17.62 4.54 29.57
N LEU A 33 -17.38 4.97 28.31
CA LEU A 33 -17.16 4.08 27.16
C LEU A 33 -18.30 3.04 26.96
N CYS A 34 -19.53 3.38 27.37
CA CYS A 34 -20.69 2.49 27.43
C CYS A 34 -20.55 1.29 28.39
N ILE A 35 -19.66 1.36 29.39
CA ILE A 35 -19.53 0.29 30.39
C ILE A 35 -20.66 0.41 31.42
N VAL A 36 -21.58 -0.57 31.45
CA VAL A 36 -22.76 -0.58 32.32
C VAL A 36 -22.49 -1.24 33.69
N ASP A 37 -21.92 -2.45 33.68
CA ASP A 37 -21.64 -3.25 34.88
C ASP A 37 -20.31 -2.85 35.55
N PHE A 38 -19.79 -3.68 36.47
CA PHE A 38 -18.51 -3.46 37.15
C PHE A 38 -17.43 -4.48 36.76
N PRO A 39 -17.13 -4.67 35.46
CA PRO A 39 -16.02 -5.52 35.06
C PRO A 39 -14.67 -4.85 35.40
N PRO A 40 -13.55 -5.60 35.45
CA PRO A 40 -12.26 -5.05 35.84
C PRO A 40 -11.80 -3.83 35.00
N GLU A 41 -12.16 -3.78 33.72
CA GLU A 41 -11.87 -2.65 32.83
C GLU A 41 -12.56 -1.34 33.26
N ARG A 42 -13.73 -1.40 33.92
CA ARG A 42 -14.37 -0.21 34.50
C ARG A 42 -13.52 0.39 35.61
N LEU A 43 -12.95 -0.47 36.46
CA LEU A 43 -12.07 0.00 37.54
C LEU A 43 -10.80 0.63 36.95
N LEU A 44 -10.23 0.05 35.90
CA LEU A 44 -9.09 0.64 35.18
C LEU A 44 -9.47 2.02 34.62
N TYR A 45 -10.59 2.10 33.89
CA TYR A 45 -11.11 3.34 33.33
C TYR A 45 -11.32 4.43 34.40
N SER A 46 -12.09 4.14 35.45
CA SER A 46 -12.43 5.14 36.46
C SER A 46 -11.20 5.63 37.21
N SER A 47 -10.25 4.73 37.49
CA SER A 47 -9.05 5.09 38.27
C SER A 47 -7.93 5.75 37.46
N LEU A 48 -7.86 5.53 36.14
CA LEU A 48 -6.74 6.02 35.32
C LEU A 48 -7.13 7.07 34.29
N LEU A 49 -8.39 7.11 33.84
CA LEU A 49 -8.87 8.04 32.81
C LEU A 49 -9.88 9.05 33.36
N GLN A 50 -10.88 8.59 34.11
CA GLN A 50 -11.92 9.46 34.64
C GLN A 50 -11.38 10.35 35.77
N SER A 51 -10.72 9.76 36.77
CA SER A 51 -10.13 10.48 37.90
C SER A 51 -9.03 11.47 37.51
N THR A 52 -8.39 11.26 36.37
CA THR A 52 -7.32 12.10 35.83
C THR A 52 -7.81 13.18 34.87
N GLY A 53 -9.10 13.10 34.48
CA GLY A 53 -9.71 14.00 33.51
C GLY A 53 -9.29 13.78 32.06
N LEU A 54 -8.61 12.65 31.76
CA LEU A 54 -8.14 12.33 30.40
C LEU A 54 -9.28 11.94 29.46
N HIS A 55 -10.39 11.44 30.01
CA HIS A 55 -11.62 11.18 29.26
C HIS A 55 -12.76 11.97 29.90
N ARG A 56 -13.25 12.99 29.20
CA ARG A 56 -14.23 13.95 29.73
C ARG A 56 -15.14 14.50 28.65
N LYS A 57 -16.26 15.06 29.08
CA LYS A 57 -17.22 15.76 28.22
C LYS A 57 -16.61 17.07 27.70
N GLY A 58 -16.53 17.22 26.38
CA GLY A 58 -16.10 18.46 25.72
C GLY A 58 -17.22 19.50 25.65
N ALA A 59 -16.89 20.69 25.14
CA ALA A 59 -17.82 21.83 25.04
C ALA A 59 -19.09 21.53 24.21
N GLY A 60 -19.01 20.62 23.24
CA GLY A 60 -20.15 20.18 22.43
C GLY A 60 -20.96 19.01 23.01
N GLY A 61 -20.77 18.68 24.29
CA GLY A 61 -21.49 17.61 24.97
C GLY A 61 -21.07 16.17 24.61
N ARG A 62 -20.15 16.00 23.66
CA ARG A 62 -19.53 14.71 23.32
C ARG A 62 -18.38 14.38 24.26
N TRP A 63 -18.20 13.10 24.57
CA TRP A 63 -17.03 12.64 25.32
C TRP A 63 -15.82 12.52 24.40
N LEU A 64 -14.64 12.84 24.90
CA LEU A 64 -13.41 12.91 24.12
C LEU A 64 -12.22 12.56 25.02
N LEU A 65 -11.16 12.00 24.42
CA LEU A 65 -9.85 11.98 25.05
C LEU A 65 -9.20 13.37 24.96
N ASN A 66 -8.58 13.81 26.04
CA ASN A 66 -7.93 15.11 26.15
C ASN A 66 -6.59 14.98 26.85
N ALA A 67 -5.66 15.87 26.51
CA ALA A 67 -4.50 16.13 27.34
C ALA A 67 -4.92 16.68 28.72
N PRO A 68 -4.15 16.41 29.79
CA PRO A 68 -4.46 16.91 31.11
C PRO A 68 -4.36 18.45 31.15
N ASN A 69 -5.24 19.09 31.92
CA ASN A 69 -5.30 20.54 32.07
C ASN A 69 -5.07 20.97 33.53
N GLY A 70 -5.33 22.25 33.85
CA GLY A 70 -5.21 22.81 35.21
C GLY A 70 -6.00 22.03 36.28
N ASP A 71 -7.12 21.42 35.90
CA ASP A 71 -7.99 20.67 36.82
C ASP A 71 -7.54 19.21 37.00
N SER A 72 -6.71 18.69 36.09
CA SER A 72 -6.17 17.33 36.22
C SER A 72 -5.21 17.21 37.41
N PRO A 73 -5.05 16.04 38.04
CA PRO A 73 -4.07 15.84 39.11
C PRO A 73 -2.64 16.23 38.68
N ALA A 74 -1.87 16.81 39.60
CA ALA A 74 -0.50 17.24 39.31
C ALA A 74 0.40 16.08 38.83
N GLY A 75 0.18 14.87 39.33
CA GLY A 75 0.91 13.66 38.91
C GLY A 75 0.75 13.36 37.42
N ILE A 76 -0.50 13.33 36.90
CA ILE A 76 -0.73 13.02 35.47
C ILE A 76 -0.19 14.13 34.56
N ARG A 77 -0.26 15.40 34.99
CA ARG A 77 0.39 16.50 34.23
C ARG A 77 1.89 16.31 34.11
N LYS A 78 2.58 15.90 35.18
CA LYS A 78 4.02 15.62 35.14
C LYS A 78 4.35 14.43 34.25
N VAL A 79 3.53 13.37 34.27
CA VAL A 79 3.65 12.23 33.35
C VAL A 79 3.52 12.69 31.90
N TRP A 80 2.52 13.53 31.60
CA TRP A 80 2.29 14.03 30.25
C TRP A 80 3.43 14.89 29.74
N ALA A 81 3.95 15.80 30.56
CA ALA A 81 5.11 16.63 30.23
C ALA A 81 6.38 15.79 29.99
N GLU A 82 6.56 14.69 30.73
CA GLU A 82 7.66 13.77 30.50
C GLU A 82 7.47 12.98 29.19
N LEU A 83 6.24 12.59 28.84
CA LEU A 83 5.95 12.00 27.53
C LEU A 83 6.20 12.98 26.38
N ASP A 84 5.81 14.25 26.53
CA ASP A 84 6.13 15.32 25.57
C ASP A 84 7.64 15.38 25.36
N LYS A 85 8.42 15.52 26.46
CA LYS A 85 9.89 15.59 26.43
C LYS A 85 10.54 14.39 25.75
N GLN A 86 10.03 13.18 26.00
CA GLN A 86 10.64 11.97 25.47
C GLN A 86 10.32 11.70 24.00
N LEU A 87 9.12 12.08 23.54
CA LEU A 87 8.68 11.78 22.17
C LEU A 87 8.95 12.93 21.22
N MET A 88 9.08 14.17 21.69
CA MET A 88 9.46 15.35 20.90
C MET A 88 10.99 15.49 20.82
N ILE A 89 11.65 14.49 20.24
CA ILE A 89 13.10 14.47 20.01
C ILE A 89 13.41 14.31 18.51
N ASP A 90 14.64 14.69 18.14
CA ASP A 90 15.21 14.37 16.83
C ASP A 90 15.64 12.90 16.80
N GLY A 91 14.65 12.00 16.70
CA GLY A 91 14.86 10.56 16.68
C GLY A 91 13.61 9.79 17.06
N GLN A 92 13.79 8.50 17.33
CA GLN A 92 12.73 7.63 17.82
C GLN A 92 13.11 7.12 19.21
N VAL A 93 12.11 6.92 20.06
CA VAL A 93 12.27 6.31 21.39
C VAL A 93 11.54 4.97 21.44
N THR A 94 12.15 3.93 22.02
CA THR A 94 11.48 2.62 22.16
C THR A 94 10.42 2.62 23.26
N PHE A 95 9.39 1.76 23.14
CA PHE A 95 8.38 1.62 24.19
C PHE A 95 9.02 1.26 25.55
N ALA A 96 10.04 0.39 25.52
CA ALA A 96 10.79 0.01 26.71
C ALA A 96 11.45 1.21 27.41
N ASP A 97 12.08 2.10 26.65
CA ASP A 97 12.73 3.30 27.20
C ASP A 97 11.69 4.27 27.78
N VAL A 98 10.55 4.42 27.10
CA VAL A 98 9.45 5.28 27.58
C VAL A 98 8.99 4.83 28.96
N ILE A 99 8.62 3.55 29.09
CA ILE A 99 8.12 2.99 30.34
C ILE A 99 9.20 3.04 31.43
N SER A 100 10.46 2.73 31.08
CA SER A 100 11.57 2.76 32.04
C SER A 100 11.79 4.16 32.61
N ARG A 101 11.72 5.21 31.79
CA ARG A 101 11.89 6.59 32.25
C ARG A 101 10.73 7.08 33.10
N LEU A 102 9.50 6.68 32.79
CA LEU A 102 8.33 6.99 33.64
C LEU A 102 8.42 6.34 35.03
N ALA A 103 9.13 5.21 35.15
CA ALA A 103 9.34 4.52 36.42
C ALA A 103 10.40 5.18 37.31
N LEU A 104 11.25 6.07 36.78
CA LEU A 104 12.29 6.75 37.55
C LEU A 104 11.71 7.88 38.43
N PRO A 105 12.38 8.24 39.54
CA PRO A 105 12.06 9.47 40.27
C PRO A 105 12.17 10.71 39.37
N PRO A 106 11.34 11.75 39.56
CA PRO A 106 10.36 11.90 40.64
C PRO A 106 8.98 11.30 40.34
N LEU A 107 8.79 10.63 39.20
CA LEU A 107 7.49 10.12 38.76
C LEU A 107 7.13 8.78 39.40
N GLY A 108 8.06 7.81 39.40
CA GLY A 108 7.87 6.51 40.04
C GLY A 108 6.68 5.70 39.52
N VAL A 109 6.25 5.91 38.27
CA VAL A 109 5.03 5.30 37.74
C VAL A 109 5.28 3.84 37.38
N ARG A 110 4.50 2.93 37.97
CA ARG A 110 4.60 1.50 37.65
C ARG A 110 4.12 1.20 36.22
N ASN A 111 4.63 0.10 35.66
CA ASN A 111 4.40 -0.30 34.27
C ASN A 111 2.91 -0.33 33.87
N GLY A 112 2.02 -0.86 34.73
CA GLY A 112 0.59 -0.94 34.42
C GLY A 112 -0.07 0.42 34.14
N PRO A 113 -0.09 1.38 35.08
CA PRO A 113 -0.57 2.74 34.81
C PRO A 113 0.19 3.44 33.68
N ALA A 114 1.53 3.33 33.63
CA ALA A 114 2.35 3.94 32.59
C ALA A 114 1.91 3.48 31.18
N SER A 115 1.66 2.18 31.02
CA SER A 115 1.16 1.58 29.77
C SER A 115 -0.17 2.16 29.32
N VAL A 116 -1.12 2.35 30.25
CA VAL A 116 -2.44 2.90 29.94
C VAL A 116 -2.35 4.38 29.56
N TRP A 117 -1.62 5.17 30.35
CA TRP A 117 -1.44 6.59 30.05
C TRP A 117 -0.66 6.84 28.78
N PHE A 118 0.35 6.02 28.48
CA PHE A 118 1.06 6.09 27.21
C PHE A 118 0.14 5.79 26.02
N MET A 119 -0.70 4.75 26.12
CA MET A 119 -1.68 4.46 25.07
C MET A 119 -2.66 5.63 24.86
N VAL A 120 -3.16 6.22 25.95
CA VAL A 120 -4.04 7.41 25.87
C VAL A 120 -3.30 8.60 25.25
N TYR A 121 -2.02 8.81 25.60
CA TYR A 121 -1.19 9.84 24.99
C TYR A 121 -1.05 9.65 23.48
N LEU A 122 -0.83 8.42 23.00
CA LEU A 122 -0.78 8.13 21.57
C LEU A 122 -2.12 8.43 20.87
N LEU A 123 -3.24 8.07 21.48
CA LEU A 123 -4.58 8.31 20.91
C LEU A 123 -4.91 9.82 20.85
N VAL A 124 -4.59 10.57 21.90
CA VAL A 124 -4.76 12.03 21.93
C VAL A 124 -3.91 12.71 20.87
N ASN A 125 -2.71 12.19 20.61
CA ASN A 125 -1.74 12.77 19.67
C ASN A 125 -1.61 11.99 18.36
N LYS A 126 -2.64 11.23 17.94
CA LYS A 126 -2.56 10.27 16.81
C LYS A 126 -2.15 10.89 15.46
N GLU A 127 -2.42 12.19 15.29
CA GLU A 127 -2.09 12.98 14.09
C GLU A 127 -0.63 13.46 14.12
N SER A 128 0.01 13.51 15.29
CA SER A 128 1.40 13.97 15.45
C SER A 128 2.36 12.90 15.94
N CYS A 129 1.87 11.73 16.37
CA CYS A 129 2.69 10.62 16.83
C CYS A 129 2.80 9.54 15.75
N ALA A 130 3.99 9.40 15.17
CA ALA A 130 4.34 8.23 14.38
C ALA A 130 4.71 7.06 15.29
N ILE A 131 4.22 5.88 14.90
CA ILE A 131 4.45 4.61 15.58
C ILE A 131 5.19 3.71 14.60
N PHE A 132 6.27 3.08 15.05
CA PHE A 132 7.06 2.18 14.23
C PHE A 132 7.14 0.80 14.89
N GLU A 133 7.07 -0.25 14.09
CA GLU A 133 7.39 -1.62 14.50
C GLU A 133 8.58 -2.10 13.67
N ARG A 134 9.70 -2.44 14.34
CA ARG A 134 10.96 -2.86 13.70
C ARG A 134 11.47 -1.87 12.63
N GLY A 135 11.29 -0.58 12.89
CA GLY A 135 11.69 0.51 11.99
C GLY A 135 10.69 0.84 10.87
N SER A 136 9.63 0.05 10.70
CA SER A 136 8.58 0.30 9.71
C SER A 136 7.43 1.10 10.32
N LEU A 137 6.98 2.14 9.63
CA LEU A 137 5.84 2.96 10.06
C LEU A 137 4.55 2.12 10.11
N ILE A 138 3.85 2.17 11.23
CA ILE A 138 2.50 1.63 11.37
C ILE A 138 1.50 2.67 10.86
N LEU A 139 0.76 2.30 9.82
CA LEU A 139 -0.23 3.16 9.17
C LEU A 139 -1.50 3.29 10.02
N GLU A 140 -1.84 2.23 10.76
CA GLU A 140 -2.99 2.16 11.64
C GLU A 140 -2.67 1.29 12.85
N LEU A 141 -2.91 1.82 14.05
CA LEU A 141 -2.64 1.11 15.29
C LEU A 141 -3.79 0.15 15.60
N THR A 142 -3.54 -1.15 15.46
CA THR A 142 -4.53 -2.20 15.73
C THR A 142 -4.31 -2.84 17.11
N SER A 143 -5.31 -3.59 17.59
CA SER A 143 -5.20 -4.36 18.84
C SER A 143 -4.03 -5.36 18.83
N ASP A 144 -3.72 -5.98 17.69
CA ASP A 144 -2.57 -6.88 17.55
C ASP A 144 -1.24 -6.14 17.71
N HIS A 145 -1.12 -4.93 17.17
CA HIS A 145 0.04 -4.08 17.39
C HIS A 145 0.20 -3.74 18.87
N GLN A 146 -0.89 -3.37 19.55
CA GLN A 146 -0.87 -3.09 20.99
C GLN A 146 -0.37 -4.31 21.78
N GLN A 147 -0.91 -5.51 21.52
CA GLN A 147 -0.47 -6.72 22.20
C GLN A 147 1.01 -7.02 21.96
N ARG A 148 1.50 -6.89 20.73
CA ARG A 148 2.92 -7.06 20.42
C ARG A 148 3.80 -6.01 21.07
N MET A 149 3.35 -4.76 21.15
CA MET A 149 4.03 -3.67 21.85
C MET A 149 4.25 -3.99 23.33
N PHE A 150 3.26 -4.54 24.02
CA PHE A 150 3.42 -4.94 25.43
C PHE A 150 4.27 -6.21 25.61
N ARG A 151 4.25 -7.14 24.65
CA ARG A 151 5.05 -8.38 24.70
C ARG A 151 6.52 -8.15 24.35
N SER A 152 6.76 -7.27 23.38
CA SER A 152 8.08 -6.99 22.79
C SER A 152 8.33 -5.48 22.77
N PRO A 153 8.51 -4.84 23.93
CA PRO A 153 8.57 -3.38 24.04
C PRO A 153 9.76 -2.74 23.29
N HIS A 154 10.84 -3.49 23.05
CA HIS A 154 12.00 -3.00 22.30
C HIS A 154 11.77 -2.93 20.78
N THR A 155 10.75 -3.61 20.24
CA THR A 155 10.49 -3.61 18.79
C THR A 155 9.61 -2.46 18.34
N PHE A 156 9.03 -1.71 19.28
CA PHE A 156 8.18 -0.56 19.00
C PHE A 156 8.89 0.73 19.35
N SER A 157 8.85 1.69 18.45
CA SER A 157 9.42 3.01 18.65
C SER A 157 8.46 4.12 18.22
N PHE A 158 8.66 5.31 18.78
CA PHE A 158 7.73 6.43 18.63
C PHE A 158 8.50 7.72 18.37
N ARG A 159 7.86 8.59 17.62
CA ARG A 159 8.29 9.98 17.47
C ARG A 159 7.05 10.86 17.40
N ARG A 160 7.07 11.96 18.15
CA ARG A 160 6.06 12.99 18.05
C ARG A 160 6.63 14.19 17.30
N PHE A 161 5.86 14.70 16.37
CA PHE A 161 6.17 15.89 15.58
C PHE A 161 5.46 17.10 16.17
N ASP A 162 6.07 18.28 16.03
CA ASP A 162 5.45 19.52 16.44
C ASP A 162 4.38 19.94 15.41
N ILE A 163 3.12 19.95 15.85
CA ILE A 163 1.95 20.33 15.03
C ILE A 163 2.03 21.81 14.61
N ALA A 164 2.64 22.68 15.44
CA ALA A 164 2.71 24.11 15.17
C ALA A 164 3.55 24.46 13.93
N ALA A 165 4.39 23.52 13.47
CA ALA A 165 5.23 23.67 12.29
C ALA A 165 4.59 23.11 11.00
N GLU A 166 3.38 22.54 11.05
CA GLU A 166 2.71 22.04 9.86
C GLU A 166 2.32 23.18 8.92
N ARG A 167 3.10 23.29 7.84
CA ARG A 167 2.84 24.20 6.73
C ARG A 167 1.52 23.80 6.08
N LYS A 168 0.40 24.41 6.50
CA LYS A 168 -0.93 24.21 5.88
C LYS A 168 -0.87 24.29 4.35
N ASP A 169 -0.01 25.15 3.82
CA ASP A 169 0.18 25.28 2.37
C ASP A 169 0.91 24.08 1.75
N LEU A 170 1.86 23.46 2.46
CA LEU A 170 2.47 22.21 2.02
C LEU A 170 1.44 21.08 1.91
N ILE A 171 0.51 20.99 2.87
CA ILE A 171 -0.56 19.98 2.83
C ILE A 171 -1.53 20.23 1.69
N LYS A 172 -1.85 21.49 1.37
CA LYS A 172 -2.66 21.83 0.20
C LYS A 172 -1.99 21.40 -1.11
N ASP A 173 -0.68 21.63 -1.23
CA ASP A 173 0.10 21.19 -2.40
C ASP A 173 0.07 19.66 -2.54
N TYR A 174 0.25 18.93 -1.43
CA TYR A 174 0.13 17.48 -1.42
C TYR A 174 -1.29 16.99 -1.74
N ALA A 175 -2.32 17.62 -1.18
CA ALA A 175 -3.71 17.27 -1.48
C ALA A 175 -4.03 17.41 -2.97
N LYS A 176 -3.55 18.48 -3.61
CA LYS A 176 -3.69 18.67 -5.06
C LYS A 176 -2.99 17.56 -5.84
N ALA A 177 -1.75 17.25 -5.49
CA ALA A 177 -0.95 16.24 -6.20
C ALA A 177 -1.48 14.80 -6.01
N PHE A 178 -1.90 14.46 -4.78
CA PHE A 178 -2.45 13.16 -4.44
C PHE A 178 -3.81 12.91 -5.10
N GLY A 179 -4.61 13.98 -5.28
CA GLY A 179 -5.86 13.91 -6.02
C GLY A 179 -5.70 13.40 -7.46
N ALA A 180 -4.54 13.65 -8.11
CA ALA A 180 -4.26 13.18 -9.46
C ALA A 180 -4.14 11.65 -9.59
N VAL A 181 -3.92 10.96 -8.46
CA VAL A 181 -3.86 9.48 -8.39
C VAL A 181 -5.01 8.90 -7.56
N GLY A 182 -6.07 9.67 -7.34
CA GLY A 182 -7.27 9.24 -6.62
C GLY A 182 -7.11 9.14 -5.10
N VAL A 183 -6.05 9.73 -4.53
CA VAL A 183 -5.83 9.76 -3.08
C VAL A 183 -6.39 11.07 -2.52
N GLN A 184 -7.32 10.96 -1.56
CA GLN A 184 -7.98 12.09 -0.93
C GLN A 184 -7.49 12.29 0.49
N LEU A 185 -7.08 13.52 0.82
CA LEU A 185 -6.75 13.93 2.17
C LEU A 185 -7.97 14.58 2.85
N GLY A 186 -8.12 14.37 4.15
CA GLY A 186 -9.15 15.06 4.95
C GLY A 186 -8.90 16.57 5.01
N LEU A 187 -9.96 17.36 5.24
CA LEU A 187 -9.90 18.84 5.31
C LEU A 187 -8.87 19.37 6.32
N ASN A 188 -8.63 18.64 7.39
CA ASN A 188 -7.67 18.96 8.44
C ASN A 188 -6.55 17.90 8.53
N ALA A 189 -6.19 17.27 7.41
CA ALA A 189 -5.14 16.26 7.40
C ALA A 189 -3.80 16.84 7.90
N SER A 190 -3.14 16.09 8.77
CA SER A 190 -1.78 16.36 9.21
C SER A 190 -0.74 15.93 8.17
N CYS A 191 0.52 16.33 8.34
CA CYS A 191 1.65 15.79 7.58
C CYS A 191 1.73 14.26 7.72
N LEU A 192 1.47 13.75 8.92
CA LEU A 192 1.51 12.32 9.16
C LEU A 192 0.39 11.58 8.42
N ASP A 193 -0.80 12.16 8.35
CA ASP A 193 -1.92 11.58 7.58
C ASP A 193 -1.60 11.56 6.08
N ALA A 194 -1.05 12.66 5.55
CA ALA A 194 -0.61 12.73 4.16
C ALA A 194 0.44 11.65 3.85
N ALA A 195 1.43 11.46 4.74
CA ALA A 195 2.45 10.45 4.56
C ALA A 195 1.87 9.03 4.64
N ARG A 196 0.94 8.77 5.56
CA ARG A 196 0.24 7.48 5.66
C ARG A 196 -0.52 7.16 4.37
N GLU A 197 -1.28 8.12 3.84
CA GLU A 197 -2.02 7.92 2.59
C GLU A 197 -1.10 7.67 1.40
N LEU A 198 0.01 8.40 1.30
CA LEU A 198 1.02 8.17 0.26
C LEU A 198 1.62 6.76 0.35
N ILE A 199 2.02 6.34 1.55
CA ILE A 199 2.62 5.01 1.76
C ILE A 199 1.59 3.91 1.50
N ARG A 200 0.33 4.08 1.91
CA ARG A 200 -0.78 3.17 1.58
C ARG A 200 -0.96 3.03 0.08
N TRP A 201 -1.01 4.15 -0.63
CA TRP A 201 -1.15 4.16 -2.09
C TRP A 201 0.04 3.46 -2.77
N TYR A 202 1.27 3.80 -2.38
CA TYR A 202 2.48 3.20 -2.93
C TYR A 202 2.54 1.69 -2.69
N GLY A 203 2.20 1.24 -1.49
CA GLY A 203 2.18 -0.19 -1.12
C GLY A 203 1.11 -1.02 -1.86
N ARG A 204 0.11 -0.38 -2.48
CA ARG A 204 -0.90 -1.04 -3.34
C ARG A 204 -0.45 -1.15 -4.79
N LEU A 205 0.62 -0.47 -5.19
CA LEU A 205 1.14 -0.59 -6.54
C LEU A 205 1.75 -1.98 -6.76
N PRO A 206 1.57 -2.59 -7.95
CA PRO A 206 2.28 -3.81 -8.35
C PRO A 206 3.79 -3.69 -8.15
N GLN A 207 4.46 -4.80 -7.82
CA GLN A 207 5.91 -4.80 -7.61
C GLN A 207 6.66 -4.28 -8.85
N TYR A 208 6.19 -4.58 -10.07
CA TYR A 208 6.71 -4.01 -11.30
C TYR A 208 6.76 -2.48 -11.24
N SER A 209 5.67 -1.80 -10.85
CA SER A 209 5.65 -0.34 -10.70
C SER A 209 6.66 0.14 -9.66
N GLN A 210 6.87 -0.62 -8.59
CA GLN A 210 7.80 -0.29 -7.51
C GLN A 210 9.27 -0.49 -7.87
N GLU A 211 9.59 -1.18 -8.97
CA GLU A 211 10.95 -1.58 -9.34
C GLU A 211 11.40 -1.12 -10.74
N THR A 212 10.47 -0.94 -11.68
CA THR A 212 10.75 -0.63 -13.09
C THR A 212 11.67 0.58 -13.28
N LEU A 213 12.62 0.48 -14.19
CA LEU A 213 13.50 1.57 -14.61
C LEU A 213 12.96 2.29 -15.86
N ARG A 214 11.77 1.94 -16.35
CA ARG A 214 11.09 2.61 -17.49
C ARG A 214 10.28 3.81 -17.03
N LEU A 215 10.90 4.65 -16.21
CA LEU A 215 10.34 5.87 -15.63
C LEU A 215 11.30 7.06 -15.87
N THR A 216 10.78 8.28 -15.85
CA THR A 216 11.62 9.48 -15.83
C THR A 216 12.54 9.49 -14.60
N ASN A 217 13.70 10.13 -14.71
CA ASN A 217 14.67 10.23 -13.61
C ASN A 217 14.06 10.85 -12.34
N ARG A 218 13.18 11.86 -12.51
CA ARG A 218 12.45 12.49 -11.41
C ARG A 218 11.54 11.47 -10.70
N THR A 219 10.77 10.70 -11.45
CA THR A 219 9.85 9.70 -10.89
C THR A 219 10.59 8.53 -10.24
N LYS A 220 11.74 8.10 -10.78
CA LYS A 220 12.63 7.13 -10.11
C LYS A 220 13.11 7.66 -8.76
N ALA A 221 13.61 8.89 -8.72
CA ALA A 221 14.10 9.50 -7.50
C ALA A 221 12.96 9.64 -6.45
N LEU A 222 11.75 10.04 -6.90
CA LEU A 222 10.56 10.09 -6.06
C LEU A 222 10.21 8.71 -5.48
N ARG A 223 10.13 7.69 -6.31
CA ARG A 223 9.86 6.31 -5.90
C ARG A 223 10.89 5.82 -4.87
N ASP A 224 12.17 6.11 -5.09
CA ASP A 224 13.25 5.66 -4.21
C ASP A 224 13.21 6.33 -2.83
N VAL A 225 12.85 7.62 -2.74
CA VAL A 225 12.67 8.28 -1.44
C VAL A 225 11.43 7.75 -0.70
N ILE A 226 10.33 7.48 -1.40
CA ILE A 226 9.13 6.86 -0.80
C ILE A 226 9.48 5.48 -0.24
N LYS A 227 10.18 4.65 -1.02
CA LYS A 227 10.54 3.27 -0.64
C LYS A 227 11.46 3.20 0.59
N ARG A 228 12.34 4.18 0.78
CA ARG A 228 13.35 4.20 1.87
C ARG A 228 12.94 5.04 3.08
N ALA A 229 11.78 5.67 3.03
CA ALA A 229 11.35 6.63 4.05
C ALA A 229 11.20 5.97 5.43
N THR A 230 11.99 6.42 6.40
CA THR A 230 11.87 6.03 7.81
C THR A 230 11.24 7.13 8.67
N ASP A 231 11.22 8.37 8.15
CA ASP A 231 10.60 9.52 8.79
C ASP A 231 9.53 10.11 7.86
N PRO A 232 8.24 9.95 8.20
CA PRO A 232 7.11 10.47 7.41
C PRO A 232 7.15 11.98 7.21
N VAL A 233 7.60 12.74 8.21
CA VAL A 233 7.64 14.21 8.12
C VAL A 233 8.83 14.66 7.28
N SER A 234 10.01 14.06 7.45
CA SER A 234 11.15 14.34 6.56
C SER A 234 10.83 14.00 5.11
N LEU A 235 10.14 12.87 4.88
CA LEU A 235 9.72 12.45 3.54
C LEU A 235 8.97 13.57 2.81
N LEU A 236 7.95 14.14 3.44
CA LEU A 236 7.12 15.19 2.85
C LEU A 236 7.77 16.58 2.90
N ALA A 237 8.49 16.92 3.97
CA ALA A 237 8.99 18.27 4.16
C ALA A 237 10.31 18.53 3.43
N VAL A 238 11.12 17.49 3.20
CA VAL A 238 12.51 17.59 2.74
C VAL A 238 12.75 16.71 1.52
N ASP A 239 12.54 15.39 1.63
CA ASP A 239 13.02 14.44 0.64
C ASP A 239 12.27 14.52 -0.69
N MET A 240 10.93 14.52 -0.66
CA MET A 240 10.11 14.64 -1.86
C MET A 240 10.29 15.99 -2.58
N PRO A 241 10.20 17.16 -1.90
CA PRO A 241 10.46 18.45 -2.54
C PRO A 241 11.84 18.50 -3.19
N ARG A 242 12.86 17.97 -2.51
CA ARG A 242 14.24 17.94 -3.04
C ARG A 242 14.35 17.17 -4.35
N VAL A 243 13.77 15.97 -4.44
CA VAL A 243 13.90 15.13 -5.66
C VAL A 243 12.98 15.56 -6.79
N VAL A 244 11.77 16.06 -6.48
CA VAL A 244 10.81 16.52 -7.49
C VAL A 244 11.29 17.81 -8.15
N MET A 245 11.86 18.72 -7.35
CA MET A 245 12.36 20.01 -7.81
C MET A 245 13.83 19.96 -8.27
N ALA A 246 14.50 18.80 -8.18
CA ALA A 246 15.84 18.62 -8.71
C ALA A 246 15.84 18.81 -10.24
N GLY A 247 16.67 19.72 -10.73
CA GLY A 247 16.80 20.00 -12.17
C GLY A 247 15.92 21.13 -12.70
N LYS A 248 15.81 22.25 -11.97
CA LYS A 248 15.26 23.54 -12.46
C LYS A 248 16.08 24.12 -13.63
N GLY A 249 16.12 23.42 -14.75
CA GLY A 249 16.46 23.96 -16.06
C GLY A 249 15.17 24.12 -16.86
N LYS A 250 14.64 25.35 -16.94
CA LYS A 250 13.56 25.80 -17.84
C LYS A 250 12.11 25.33 -17.62
N ASP A 251 11.80 24.47 -16.65
CA ASP A 251 10.41 24.06 -16.39
C ASP A 251 9.77 24.97 -15.33
N ASP A 252 8.88 25.89 -15.75
CA ASP A 252 8.09 26.79 -14.87
C ASP A 252 6.99 26.06 -14.09
N SER A 253 6.90 24.73 -14.22
CA SER A 253 5.92 23.91 -13.51
C SER A 253 6.06 24.02 -11.99
N SER A 254 4.92 24.20 -11.30
CA SER A 254 4.88 24.25 -9.84
C SER A 254 5.19 22.88 -9.20
N PHE A 255 5.65 22.87 -7.94
CA PHE A 255 5.89 21.64 -7.17
C PHE A 255 4.71 20.65 -7.21
N PRO A 256 3.45 21.03 -6.90
CA PRO A 256 2.34 20.08 -6.91
C PRO A 256 2.05 19.51 -8.30
N ASP A 257 2.30 20.27 -9.38
CA ASP A 257 2.09 19.78 -10.75
C ASP A 257 3.17 18.77 -11.15
N LEU A 258 4.43 19.04 -10.79
CA LEU A 258 5.53 18.11 -11.01
C LEU A 258 5.36 16.82 -10.20
N LEU A 259 4.91 16.95 -8.95
CA LEU A 259 4.61 15.81 -8.09
C LEU A 259 3.44 14.99 -8.67
N ALA A 260 2.34 15.63 -9.08
CA ALA A 260 1.22 14.97 -9.72
C ALA A 260 1.66 14.16 -10.95
N LYS A 261 2.44 14.79 -11.85
CA LYS A 261 2.99 14.12 -13.04
C LYS A 261 3.79 12.87 -12.67
N SER A 262 4.68 12.95 -11.67
CA SER A 262 5.49 11.80 -11.25
C SER A 262 4.67 10.71 -10.56
N LEU A 263 3.70 11.06 -9.72
CA LEU A 263 2.79 10.08 -9.09
C LEU A 263 1.91 9.38 -10.13
N THR A 264 1.34 10.12 -11.08
CA THR A 264 0.57 9.54 -12.20
C THR A 264 1.45 8.65 -13.07
N GLU A 265 2.68 9.07 -13.37
CA GLU A 265 3.60 8.25 -14.16
C GLU A 265 3.89 6.90 -13.47
N LEU A 266 4.16 6.93 -12.15
CA LEU A 266 4.41 5.75 -11.33
C LEU A 266 3.16 4.86 -11.23
N GLY A 267 1.99 5.44 -10.99
CA GLY A 267 0.72 4.72 -10.90
C GLY A 267 0.30 4.05 -12.22
N MET A 268 0.64 4.67 -13.35
CA MET A 268 0.34 4.14 -14.70
C MET A 268 1.38 3.15 -15.22
N ALA A 269 2.49 2.93 -14.52
CA ALA A 269 3.59 2.09 -15.01
C ALA A 269 3.14 0.65 -15.33
N TYR A 270 2.40 0.02 -14.43
CA TYR A 270 1.84 -1.31 -14.65
C TYR A 270 0.82 -1.34 -15.79
N ARG A 271 -0.03 -0.31 -15.91
CA ARG A 271 -1.00 -0.24 -17.01
C ARG A 271 -0.30 -0.17 -18.37
N ARG A 272 0.80 0.58 -18.48
CA ARG A 272 1.61 0.61 -19.71
C ARG A 272 2.21 -0.76 -20.04
N LEU A 273 2.67 -1.51 -19.04
CA LEU A 273 3.14 -2.89 -19.24
C LEU A 273 2.03 -3.80 -19.75
N GLN A 274 0.83 -3.71 -19.16
CA GLN A 274 -0.35 -4.44 -19.63
C GLN A 274 -0.67 -4.13 -21.10
N ASP A 275 -0.62 -2.85 -21.48
CA ASP A 275 -0.86 -2.43 -22.86
C ASP A 275 0.23 -2.96 -23.82
N GLU A 276 1.51 -3.01 -23.41
CA GLU A 276 2.62 -3.60 -24.19
C GLU A 276 2.46 -5.12 -24.38
N VAL A 277 2.04 -5.84 -23.35
CA VAL A 277 1.71 -7.27 -23.41
C VAL A 277 0.54 -7.52 -24.35
N SER A 278 -0.54 -6.76 -24.20
CA SER A 278 -1.71 -6.84 -25.09
C SER A 278 -1.32 -6.55 -26.54
N PHE A 279 -0.47 -5.56 -26.78
CA PHE A 279 0.01 -5.21 -28.11
C PHE A 279 0.88 -6.32 -28.72
N SER A 280 1.80 -6.89 -27.94
CA SER A 280 2.66 -8.00 -28.39
C SER A 280 1.83 -9.22 -28.80
N MET A 281 0.80 -9.54 -28.04
CA MET A 281 -0.15 -10.61 -28.40
C MET A 281 -0.94 -10.29 -29.66
N ALA A 282 -1.52 -9.08 -29.75
CA ALA A 282 -2.26 -8.63 -30.92
C ALA A 282 -1.41 -8.70 -32.19
N GLN A 283 -0.14 -8.28 -32.11
CA GLN A 283 0.81 -8.34 -33.22
C GLN A 283 1.14 -9.78 -33.61
N ALA A 284 1.46 -10.66 -32.66
CA ALA A 284 1.81 -12.04 -32.96
C ALA A 284 0.66 -12.80 -33.65
N PHE A 285 -0.55 -12.58 -33.18
CA PHE A 285 -1.75 -13.17 -33.76
C PHE A 285 -2.29 -12.41 -34.98
N GLU A 286 -1.81 -11.21 -35.29
CA GLU A 286 -2.36 -10.35 -36.36
C GLU A 286 -3.84 -9.96 -36.11
N ILE A 287 -4.18 -9.64 -34.85
CA ILE A 287 -5.51 -9.18 -34.44
C ILE A 287 -5.48 -7.68 -34.23
N THR A 288 -6.42 -6.96 -34.86
CA THR A 288 -6.58 -5.52 -34.63
C THR A 288 -7.68 -5.28 -33.61
N GLY A 289 -7.40 -4.43 -32.61
CA GLY A 289 -8.42 -3.95 -31.68
C GLY A 289 -7.96 -3.91 -30.22
N PRO A 290 -8.86 -3.53 -29.29
CA PRO A 290 -8.57 -3.51 -27.87
C PRO A 290 -8.42 -4.94 -27.30
N LEU A 291 -7.87 -5.05 -26.09
CA LEU A 291 -7.68 -6.31 -25.37
C LEU A 291 -8.92 -7.22 -25.38
N LYS A 292 -10.12 -6.64 -25.22
CA LYS A 292 -11.37 -7.41 -25.24
C LYS A 292 -11.65 -8.06 -26.60
N ALA A 293 -11.33 -7.39 -27.71
CA ALA A 293 -11.49 -7.94 -29.05
C ALA A 293 -10.47 -9.07 -29.30
N LEU A 294 -9.20 -8.81 -28.94
CA LEU A 294 -8.13 -9.81 -28.95
C LEU A 294 -8.55 -11.07 -28.18
N ARG A 295 -9.04 -10.88 -26.96
CA ARG A 295 -9.46 -11.97 -26.07
C ARG A 295 -10.62 -12.78 -26.65
N SER A 296 -11.70 -12.12 -27.07
CA SER A 296 -12.87 -12.82 -27.63
C SER A 296 -12.49 -13.64 -28.86
N GLN A 297 -11.65 -13.09 -29.73
CA GLN A 297 -11.25 -13.79 -30.94
C GLN A 297 -10.34 -15.00 -30.64
N LEU A 298 -9.39 -14.85 -29.71
CA LEU A 298 -8.56 -15.97 -29.27
C LEU A 298 -9.38 -17.07 -28.58
N GLN A 299 -10.41 -16.70 -27.82
CA GLN A 299 -11.31 -17.65 -27.18
C GLN A 299 -12.08 -18.49 -28.19
N GLU A 300 -12.60 -17.87 -29.25
CA GLU A 300 -13.31 -18.60 -30.33
C GLU A 300 -12.36 -19.51 -31.11
N GLU A 301 -11.17 -19.02 -31.47
CA GLU A 301 -10.27 -19.74 -32.38
C GLU A 301 -9.43 -20.83 -31.70
N CYS A 302 -9.13 -20.68 -30.42
CA CYS A 302 -8.28 -21.63 -29.68
C CYS A 302 -9.07 -22.74 -28.99
N ALA A 303 -10.38 -22.58 -28.78
CA ALA A 303 -11.19 -23.50 -27.97
C ALA A 303 -11.14 -24.94 -28.49
N ASP A 304 -11.32 -25.13 -29.80
CA ASP A 304 -11.39 -26.46 -30.40
C ASP A 304 -10.01 -27.10 -30.60
N THR A 305 -8.97 -26.28 -30.78
CA THR A 305 -7.63 -26.76 -31.15
C THR A 305 -6.79 -27.17 -29.95
N ALA A 306 -7.08 -26.61 -28.77
CA ALA A 306 -6.25 -26.76 -27.59
C ALA A 306 -6.07 -28.22 -27.13
N GLN A 307 -7.09 -29.06 -27.29
CA GLN A 307 -7.02 -30.47 -26.86
C GLN A 307 -6.15 -31.34 -27.76
N SER A 308 -6.09 -31.03 -29.06
CA SER A 308 -5.36 -31.79 -30.09
C SER A 308 -3.86 -31.49 -30.14
N LEU A 309 -3.38 -30.50 -29.39
CA LEU A 309 -1.96 -30.18 -29.27
C LEU A 309 -1.24 -31.21 -28.38
N ALA A 310 -0.12 -31.72 -28.88
CA ALA A 310 0.75 -32.66 -28.15
C ALA A 310 1.93 -31.97 -27.45
N GLU A 311 2.43 -30.87 -28.02
CA GLU A 311 3.52 -30.08 -27.44
C GLU A 311 3.03 -29.36 -26.17
N VAL A 312 3.69 -29.63 -25.04
CA VAL A 312 3.22 -29.23 -23.71
C VAL A 312 3.10 -27.71 -23.57
N ASP A 313 4.13 -26.96 -23.95
CA ASP A 313 4.16 -25.50 -23.80
C ASP A 313 3.15 -24.82 -24.73
N LEU A 314 3.08 -25.28 -25.98
CA LEU A 314 2.12 -24.78 -26.95
C LEU A 314 0.68 -25.07 -26.52
N LYS A 315 0.41 -26.29 -26.01
CA LYS A 315 -0.88 -26.67 -25.45
C LYS A 315 -1.26 -25.78 -24.27
N ALA A 316 -0.34 -25.57 -23.33
CA ALA A 316 -0.59 -24.74 -22.16
C ALA A 316 -0.93 -23.30 -22.57
N PHE A 317 -0.18 -22.73 -23.50
CA PHE A 317 -0.41 -21.38 -24.02
C PHE A 317 -1.79 -21.25 -24.68
N ILE A 318 -2.12 -22.15 -25.62
CA ILE A 318 -3.41 -22.12 -26.36
C ILE A 318 -4.60 -22.39 -25.43
N MET A 319 -4.45 -23.28 -24.44
CA MET A 319 -5.48 -23.50 -23.41
C MET A 319 -5.77 -22.21 -22.61
N ARG A 320 -4.75 -21.39 -22.30
CA ARG A 320 -4.97 -20.10 -21.62
C ARG A 320 -5.62 -19.07 -22.55
N CYS A 321 -5.23 -19.02 -23.82
CA CYS A 321 -5.90 -18.20 -24.82
C CYS A 321 -7.41 -18.52 -24.90
N SER A 322 -7.79 -19.79 -24.78
CA SER A 322 -9.20 -20.25 -24.81
C SER A 322 -10.01 -20.05 -23.52
N ASP A 323 -9.41 -19.56 -22.42
CA ASP A 323 -10.08 -19.51 -21.11
C ASP A 323 -11.16 -18.40 -21.04
N ILE A 324 -12.42 -18.81 -20.95
CA ILE A 324 -13.60 -17.93 -20.86
C ILE A 324 -13.97 -17.52 -19.43
N THR A 325 -13.35 -18.10 -18.41
CA THR A 325 -13.79 -17.96 -17.01
C THR A 325 -13.18 -16.76 -16.29
N LEU A 326 -12.08 -16.22 -16.81
CA LEU A 326 -11.29 -15.17 -16.15
C LEU A 326 -11.80 -13.76 -16.49
N THR A 327 -11.40 -12.75 -15.70
CA THR A 327 -11.50 -11.34 -16.10
C THR A 327 -10.34 -10.98 -17.03
N ASP A 328 -10.41 -9.86 -17.76
CA ASP A 328 -9.37 -9.47 -18.73
C ASP A 328 -7.98 -9.38 -18.09
N ASP A 329 -7.87 -8.78 -16.90
CA ASP A 329 -6.61 -8.69 -16.17
C ASP A 329 -6.08 -10.07 -15.76
N LYS A 330 -6.95 -10.95 -15.22
CA LYS A 330 -6.55 -12.31 -14.80
C LYS A 330 -6.20 -13.20 -15.99
N TRP A 331 -6.87 -13.01 -17.12
CA TRP A 331 -6.59 -13.73 -18.36
C TRP A 331 -5.21 -13.38 -18.90
N MET A 332 -4.88 -12.09 -18.96
CA MET A 332 -3.56 -11.62 -19.37
C MET A 332 -2.46 -12.09 -18.41
N ASP A 333 -2.70 -12.04 -17.10
CA ASP A 333 -1.76 -12.54 -16.08
C ASP A 333 -1.53 -14.06 -16.19
N SER A 334 -2.58 -14.81 -16.50
CA SER A 334 -2.52 -16.25 -16.76
C SER A 334 -1.66 -16.59 -17.98
N ILE A 335 -1.78 -15.82 -19.06
CA ILE A 335 -0.94 -15.98 -20.26
C ILE A 335 0.52 -15.59 -19.95
N ALA A 336 0.74 -14.45 -19.32
CA ALA A 336 2.05 -14.00 -18.85
C ALA A 336 2.75 -15.07 -18.00
N SER A 337 2.00 -15.70 -17.08
CA SER A 337 2.49 -16.76 -16.21
C SER A 337 2.86 -18.04 -16.96
N VAL A 338 2.20 -18.38 -18.05
CA VAL A 338 2.56 -19.55 -18.87
C VAL A 338 3.77 -19.26 -19.75
N VAL A 339 3.87 -18.05 -20.30
CA VAL A 339 4.92 -17.69 -21.26
C VAL A 339 6.25 -17.36 -20.59
N VAL A 340 6.23 -16.65 -19.46
CA VAL A 340 7.45 -16.17 -18.75
C VAL A 340 7.63 -16.86 -17.40
N HIS A 341 6.74 -17.78 -17.03
CA HIS A 341 6.77 -18.49 -15.74
C HIS A 341 6.75 -17.54 -14.52
N ARG A 342 6.11 -16.38 -14.69
CA ARG A 342 5.98 -15.36 -13.64
C ARG A 342 4.70 -14.52 -13.84
N PRO A 343 3.93 -14.25 -12.76
CA PRO A 343 2.84 -13.28 -12.78
C PRO A 343 3.31 -11.89 -13.22
N LEU A 344 2.46 -11.19 -13.96
CA LEU A 344 2.77 -9.91 -14.62
C LEU A 344 3.09 -8.80 -13.62
N ASP A 345 2.48 -8.84 -12.43
CA ASP A 345 2.62 -7.84 -11.37
C ASP A 345 4.01 -7.78 -10.73
N ILE A 346 4.81 -8.84 -10.85
CA ILE A 346 6.17 -8.96 -10.32
C ILE A 346 7.24 -9.07 -11.42
N TRP A 347 6.90 -8.70 -12.65
CA TRP A 347 7.85 -8.67 -13.76
C TRP A 347 8.99 -7.66 -13.52
N LYS A 348 10.08 -7.88 -14.23
CA LYS A 348 11.18 -6.93 -14.42
C LYS A 348 11.13 -6.35 -15.82
N ASP A 349 11.85 -5.25 -16.05
CA ASP A 349 11.93 -4.63 -17.38
C ASP A 349 12.46 -5.58 -18.47
N SER A 350 13.26 -6.59 -18.09
CA SER A 350 13.76 -7.64 -19.00
C SER A 350 12.68 -8.63 -19.45
N ASP A 351 11.61 -8.77 -18.68
CA ASP A 351 10.61 -9.83 -18.88
C ASP A 351 9.67 -9.48 -20.06
N ALA A 352 9.40 -8.19 -20.30
CA ALA A 352 8.56 -7.75 -21.41
C ALA A 352 9.14 -8.11 -22.80
N PRO A 353 10.43 -7.82 -23.12
CA PRO A 353 11.04 -8.30 -24.36
C PRO A 353 11.01 -9.82 -24.53
N ILE A 354 11.28 -10.57 -23.44
CA ILE A 354 11.24 -12.05 -23.46
C ILE A 354 9.83 -12.54 -23.80
N PHE A 355 8.80 -11.92 -23.22
CA PHE A 355 7.42 -12.23 -23.53
C PHE A 355 7.11 -11.99 -25.00
N THR A 356 7.49 -10.83 -25.55
CA THR A 356 7.23 -10.50 -26.96
C THR A 356 7.84 -11.54 -27.90
N GLU A 357 9.09 -11.93 -27.69
CA GLU A 357 9.76 -12.97 -28.48
C GLU A 357 9.09 -14.34 -28.33
N SER A 358 8.81 -14.74 -27.09
CA SER A 358 8.21 -16.04 -26.78
C SER A 358 6.80 -16.19 -27.35
N VAL A 359 5.99 -15.13 -27.27
CA VAL A 359 4.64 -15.13 -27.86
C VAL A 359 4.70 -15.19 -29.38
N LEU A 360 5.63 -14.47 -30.02
CA LEU A 360 5.82 -14.55 -31.47
C LEU A 360 6.20 -15.98 -31.89
N GLU A 361 7.11 -16.62 -31.17
CA GLU A 361 7.54 -17.99 -31.44
C GLU A 361 6.40 -19.00 -31.24
N LEU A 362 5.69 -18.93 -30.10
CA LEU A 362 4.54 -19.79 -29.78
C LEU A 362 3.43 -19.63 -30.82
N CYS A 363 3.12 -18.39 -31.22
CA CYS A 363 2.15 -18.14 -32.27
C CYS A 363 2.63 -18.68 -33.63
N GLY A 364 3.92 -18.52 -33.96
CA GLY A 364 4.52 -19.10 -35.16
C GLY A 364 4.44 -20.64 -35.18
N ARG A 365 4.69 -21.30 -34.04
CA ARG A 365 4.49 -22.75 -33.86
C ARG A 365 3.03 -23.13 -34.05
N TYR A 366 2.09 -22.39 -33.45
CA TYR A 366 0.65 -22.61 -33.62
C TYR A 366 0.22 -22.51 -35.08
N LYS A 367 0.64 -21.45 -35.80
CA LYS A 367 0.35 -21.26 -37.23
C LYS A 367 0.92 -22.39 -38.10
N ARG A 368 2.10 -22.94 -37.75
CA ARG A 368 2.67 -24.10 -38.46
C ARG A 368 1.87 -25.37 -38.18
N TRP A 369 1.48 -25.59 -36.93
CA TRP A 369 0.66 -26.74 -36.54
C TRP A 369 -0.71 -26.71 -37.23
N LEU A 370 -1.40 -25.57 -37.26
CA LEU A 370 -2.67 -25.39 -37.96
C LEU A 370 -2.57 -25.75 -39.45
N ARG A 371 -1.48 -25.36 -40.12
CA ARG A 371 -1.24 -25.71 -41.53
C ARG A 371 -1.10 -27.22 -41.75
N VAL A 372 -0.51 -27.94 -40.79
CA VAL A 372 -0.40 -29.41 -40.84
C VAL A 372 -1.74 -30.07 -40.55
N ALA A 373 -2.49 -29.57 -39.56
CA ALA A 373 -3.81 -30.09 -39.21
C ALA A 373 -4.82 -29.90 -40.36
N MET A 374 -4.79 -28.74 -41.02
CA MET A 374 -5.61 -28.46 -42.21
C MET A 374 -5.36 -29.45 -43.34
N ARG A 375 -4.09 -29.86 -43.58
CA ARG A 375 -3.77 -30.90 -44.59
C ARG A 375 -4.36 -32.26 -44.25
N LYS A 376 -4.75 -32.50 -43.00
CA LYS A 376 -5.44 -33.71 -42.55
C LYS A 376 -6.97 -33.58 -42.54
N GLY A 377 -7.51 -32.43 -42.97
CA GLY A 377 -8.95 -32.12 -42.93
C GLY A 377 -9.46 -31.65 -41.57
N GLU A 378 -8.57 -31.22 -40.66
CA GLU A 378 -8.93 -30.72 -39.33
C GLU A 378 -8.76 -29.19 -39.24
N PHE A 379 -9.64 -28.50 -38.51
CA PHE A 379 -9.52 -27.07 -38.17
C PHE A 379 -9.39 -26.10 -39.37
N GLU A 380 -10.06 -26.38 -40.49
CA GLU A 380 -9.98 -25.56 -41.72
C GLU A 380 -10.31 -24.07 -41.49
N ARG A 381 -11.38 -23.78 -40.72
CA ARG A 381 -11.81 -22.40 -40.42
C ARG A 381 -10.73 -21.61 -39.68
N GLN A 382 -10.07 -22.23 -38.70
CA GLN A 382 -8.98 -21.62 -37.94
C GLN A 382 -7.71 -21.44 -38.79
N ALA A 383 -7.42 -22.41 -39.66
CA ALA A 383 -6.24 -22.37 -40.51
C ALA A 383 -6.34 -21.29 -41.59
N GLN A 384 -7.52 -21.10 -42.21
CA GLN A 384 -7.77 -20.11 -43.28
C GLN A 384 -7.34 -18.68 -42.91
N ARG A 385 -7.42 -18.30 -41.63
CA ARG A 385 -7.00 -16.98 -41.15
C ARG A 385 -5.49 -16.72 -41.34
N PHE A 386 -4.68 -17.78 -41.40
CA PHE A 386 -3.21 -17.68 -41.51
C PHE A 386 -2.68 -18.17 -42.86
N VAL A 387 -3.56 -18.38 -43.85
CA VAL A 387 -3.18 -18.79 -45.21
C VAL A 387 -2.98 -17.55 -46.05
N GLY A 388 -1.73 -17.28 -46.43
CA GLY A 388 -1.40 -16.37 -47.53
C GLY A 388 -1.35 -17.14 -48.84
N VAL A 389 -1.91 -16.58 -49.91
CA VAL A 389 -1.85 -17.18 -51.25
C VAL A 389 -0.70 -16.53 -52.00
N THR A 390 0.37 -17.27 -52.28
CA THR A 390 1.44 -16.78 -53.17
C THR A 390 1.13 -17.25 -54.59
N LEU A 391 0.83 -16.31 -55.48
CA LEU A 391 0.64 -16.55 -56.91
C LEU A 391 1.98 -16.37 -57.61
N THR A 392 2.51 -17.44 -58.19
CA THR A 392 3.66 -17.34 -59.11
C THR A 392 3.12 -17.08 -60.52
N LEU A 393 3.41 -15.90 -61.07
CA LEU A 393 3.03 -15.52 -62.42
C LEU A 393 3.84 -16.34 -63.45
N PRO A 394 3.35 -16.50 -64.69
CA PRO A 394 4.10 -17.15 -65.78
C PRO A 394 5.47 -16.52 -66.08
N SER A 395 5.69 -15.27 -65.63
CA SER A 395 6.97 -14.55 -65.69
C SER A 395 8.00 -15.04 -64.66
N GLY A 396 7.61 -15.88 -63.70
CA GLY A 396 8.42 -16.27 -62.55
C GLY A 396 8.37 -15.30 -61.37
N GLU A 397 7.58 -14.22 -61.47
CA GLU A 397 7.37 -13.29 -60.36
C GLU A 397 6.37 -13.86 -59.34
N GLU A 398 6.74 -13.84 -58.07
CA GLU A 398 5.86 -14.22 -56.96
C GLU A 398 5.11 -12.99 -56.45
N ALA A 399 3.78 -13.03 -56.49
CA ALA A 399 2.90 -12.05 -55.87
C ALA A 399 2.18 -12.69 -54.68
N ALA A 400 2.42 -12.19 -53.47
CA ALA A 400 1.66 -12.58 -52.30
C ALA A 400 0.31 -11.85 -52.28
N MET A 401 -0.80 -12.59 -52.35
CA MET A 401 -2.12 -12.11 -51.95
C MET A 401 -2.26 -12.29 -50.43
N LEU A 402 -2.38 -11.16 -49.74
CA LEU A 402 -2.73 -11.08 -48.33
C LEU A 402 -4.20 -11.47 -48.10
#